data_AF-A0A1B7VKZ5-F1
#
_entry.id   AF-A0A1B7VKZ5-F1
#
_cell.length_a   1.000
_cell.length_b   1.000
_cell.length_c   1.000
_cell.angle_alpha   90.00
_cell.angle_beta   90.00
_cell.angle_gamma   90.00
#
_symmetry.space_group_name_H-M   'P 1'
#
loop_
_entity.id
_entity.type
_entity.pdbx_description
1 polymer ?
#
loop_
_entity_poly.entity_id
_entity_poly.type
_entity_poly.pdbx_seq_one_letter_code
_entity_poly.pdbx_strand_id
1 'polypeptide(L)'
;MYSRLKLALIQHRGEKGFASVLAIGIGLVMMLIGLTMAIRSRNDVALSSTQGTTSKALSAAEVGISRYQYLLNSVRVLAQYPNTATSPNASWSNPTAIPSYSSCLSRGNIPNNTIIGTYATTDWQNIDSKTQFKLVSYTYADAGAGINPPAGTLLGTGTLTVQGRVNIAGSGNSATNTSSTSTAQLQVKIPVKQTDPNTIPVPGVWVSNGGTGGNGIAGNVFVNDCTTNLGSINIDNSGGNSYAANYITLSLPNIPSVPSGSINLGALSNTTVTLPRTGTPTDIATTFNGNSGVYVYEVSNISKATINITLGQKVVIFLSGNLDKQTSINHNCTGYTGTPACIPTDFQIFGTGAAGSTMDVNGGNLVDGFILAPNYEIGVNGGAGGKGGFRGAIWAKDWGNGGGTGSNTSNTVVQQTATWSSIGLVPQNLPPYIDAFSGWKKQAVQ
;
A
#
# COMPACT_ATOMS: atom_id res chain seq x y z
N MET A 1 -44.48 109.40 -25.77
CA MET A 1 -44.54 108.03 -25.20
C MET A 1 -43.12 107.72 -24.71
N TYR A 2 -42.77 108.04 -23.46
CA TYR A 2 -42.91 107.16 -22.27
C TYR A 2 -42.25 105.80 -22.53
N SER A 3 -41.30 105.28 -21.73
CA SER A 3 -41.10 105.47 -20.30
C SER A 3 -39.83 104.74 -19.82
N ARG A 4 -39.01 105.46 -19.03
CA ARG A 4 -38.26 104.99 -17.82
C ARG A 4 -37.02 104.11 -18.05
N LEU A 5 -35.78 104.55 -17.77
CA LEU A 5 -35.24 105.23 -16.59
C LEU A 5 -35.44 104.43 -15.30
N LYS A 6 -34.40 103.68 -14.91
CA LYS A 6 -33.90 103.39 -13.54
C LYS A 6 -33.19 102.03 -13.52
N LEU A 7 -31.90 102.00 -13.84
CA LEU A 7 -30.91 101.17 -13.09
C LEU A 7 -29.46 101.45 -13.53
N ALA A 8 -29.10 102.71 -13.75
CA ALA A 8 -27.72 103.12 -13.54
C ALA A 8 -27.61 103.53 -12.07
N LEU A 9 -26.58 103.03 -11.37
CA LEU A 9 -26.15 103.35 -10.00
C LEU A 9 -26.82 102.59 -8.84
N ILE A 10 -26.41 101.34 -8.61
CA ILE A 10 -26.03 100.89 -7.26
C ILE A 10 -24.74 100.04 -7.37
N GLN A 11 -23.62 100.70 -7.09
CA GLN A 11 -22.46 100.22 -6.34
C GLN A 11 -21.78 98.90 -6.77
N HIS A 12 -20.70 99.06 -7.53
CA HIS A 12 -19.45 98.39 -7.14
C HIS A 12 -18.96 98.99 -5.82
N ARG A 13 -18.86 98.20 -4.74
CA ARG A 13 -17.80 98.26 -3.71
C ARG A 13 -17.98 97.12 -2.68
N GLY A 14 -16.91 96.32 -2.50
CA GLY A 14 -16.78 95.21 -1.53
C GLY A 14 -17.44 93.93 -2.04
N GLU A 15 -16.80 92.77 -2.23
CA GLU A 15 -15.70 92.16 -1.50
C GLU A 15 -14.83 91.30 -2.44
N LYS A 16 -13.76 91.87 -3.00
CA LYS A 16 -12.81 91.09 -3.82
C LYS A 16 -11.74 90.35 -2.97
N GLY A 17 -11.76 90.54 -1.65
CA GLY A 17 -10.83 89.90 -0.70
C GLY A 17 -11.37 88.62 -0.05
N PHE A 18 -12.67 88.53 0.23
CA PHE A 18 -13.25 87.33 0.85
C PHE A 18 -13.43 86.19 -0.16
N ALA A 19 -13.75 86.51 -1.42
CA ALA A 19 -13.87 85.52 -2.50
C ALA A 19 -12.52 84.83 -2.83
N SER A 20 -11.38 85.53 -2.72
CA SER A 20 -10.07 84.93 -2.96
C SER A 20 -9.64 84.01 -1.81
N VAL A 21 -9.92 84.39 -0.55
CA VAL A 21 -9.69 83.51 0.61
C VAL A 21 -10.60 82.29 0.59
N LEU A 22 -11.88 82.45 0.19
CA LEU A 22 -12.82 81.34 0.04
C LEU A 22 -12.40 80.39 -1.10
N ALA A 23 -11.92 80.93 -2.23
CA ALA A 23 -11.43 80.13 -3.36
C ALA A 23 -10.15 79.36 -3.01
N ILE A 24 -9.22 79.97 -2.26
CA ILE A 24 -8.02 79.29 -1.76
C ILE A 24 -8.40 78.22 -0.71
N GLY A 25 -9.35 78.51 0.18
CA GLY A 25 -9.85 77.56 1.18
C GLY A 25 -10.52 76.33 0.55
N ILE A 26 -11.40 76.54 -0.43
CA ILE A 26 -12.05 75.44 -1.16
C ILE A 26 -11.03 74.65 -2.01
N GLY A 27 -10.08 75.33 -2.66
CA GLY A 27 -9.01 74.68 -3.42
C GLY A 27 -8.13 73.79 -2.54
N LEU A 28 -7.81 74.23 -1.32
CA LEU A 28 -7.00 73.47 -0.37
C LEU A 28 -7.77 72.26 0.20
N VAL A 29 -9.08 72.40 0.46
CA VAL A 29 -9.94 71.27 0.85
C VAL A 29 -10.07 70.23 -0.26
N MET A 30 -10.26 70.67 -1.52
CA MET A 30 -10.29 69.77 -2.67
C MET A 30 -8.93 69.07 -2.89
N MET A 31 -7.82 69.75 -2.65
CA MET A 31 -6.49 69.16 -2.70
C MET A 31 -6.29 68.11 -1.60
N LEU A 32 -6.77 68.35 -0.38
CA LEU A 32 -6.73 67.37 0.72
C LEU A 32 -7.59 66.14 0.43
N ILE A 33 -8.78 66.32 -0.15
CA ILE A 33 -9.64 65.20 -0.58
C ILE A 33 -8.96 64.40 -1.72
N GLY A 34 -8.34 65.09 -2.69
CA GLY A 34 -7.58 64.44 -3.76
C GLY A 34 -6.37 63.64 -3.24
N LEU A 35 -5.63 64.19 -2.27
CA LEU A 35 -4.49 63.52 -1.65
C LEU A 35 -4.92 62.29 -0.83
N THR A 36 -6.00 62.40 -0.06
CA THR A 36 -6.53 61.26 0.73
C THR A 36 -7.07 60.15 -0.16
N MET A 37 -7.78 60.47 -1.26
CA MET A 37 -8.20 59.49 -2.26
C MET A 37 -7.00 58.85 -2.98
N ALA A 38 -5.95 59.61 -3.29
CA ALA A 38 -4.74 59.08 -3.92
C ALA A 38 -3.96 58.13 -2.99
N ILE A 39 -3.87 58.45 -1.70
CA ILE A 39 -3.23 57.57 -0.70
C ILE A 39 -4.03 56.27 -0.55
N ARG A 40 -5.36 56.35 -0.45
CA ARG A 40 -6.24 55.18 -0.37
C ARG A 40 -6.15 54.32 -1.62
N SER A 41 -6.14 54.94 -2.81
CA SER A 41 -6.00 54.23 -4.09
C SER A 41 -4.67 53.47 -4.20
N ARG A 42 -3.56 54.06 -3.76
CA ARG A 42 -2.26 53.36 -3.72
C ARG A 42 -2.28 52.16 -2.78
N ASN A 43 -2.91 52.31 -1.62
CA ASN A 43 -3.06 51.22 -0.65
C ASN A 43 -3.96 50.10 -1.20
N ASP A 44 -5.07 50.43 -1.87
CA ASP A 44 -5.99 49.46 -2.45
C ASP A 44 -5.34 48.70 -3.62
N VAL A 45 -4.56 49.38 -4.47
CA VAL A 45 -3.79 48.75 -5.56
C VAL A 45 -2.68 47.86 -5.01
N ALA A 46 -1.95 48.31 -3.98
CA ALA A 46 -0.91 47.51 -3.34
C ALA A 46 -1.50 46.27 -2.65
N LEU A 47 -2.64 46.42 -1.97
CA LEU A 47 -3.36 45.32 -1.34
C LEU A 47 -3.90 44.32 -2.37
N SER A 48 -4.53 44.79 -3.44
CA SER A 48 -5.04 43.96 -4.54
C SER A 48 -3.91 43.21 -5.26
N SER A 49 -2.78 43.88 -5.50
CA SER A 49 -1.59 43.25 -6.07
C SER A 49 -1.00 42.17 -5.14
N THR A 50 -0.94 42.44 -3.83
CA THR A 50 -0.47 41.49 -2.82
C THR A 50 -1.42 40.29 -2.68
N GLN A 51 -2.73 40.51 -2.74
CA GLN A 51 -3.73 39.44 -2.76
C GLN A 51 -3.61 38.59 -4.04
N GLY A 52 -3.44 39.21 -5.20
CA GLY A 52 -3.27 38.51 -6.48
C GLY A 52 -2.00 37.67 -6.53
N THR A 53 -0.87 38.19 -6.03
CA THR A 53 0.39 37.44 -5.94
C THR A 53 0.33 36.31 -4.91
N THR A 54 -0.35 36.53 -3.78
CA THR A 54 -0.61 35.47 -2.78
C THR A 54 -1.51 34.37 -3.32
N SER A 55 -2.53 34.72 -4.12
CA SER A 55 -3.37 33.74 -4.81
C SER A 55 -2.55 32.87 -5.77
N LYS A 56 -1.62 33.47 -6.53
CA LYS A 56 -0.70 32.71 -7.39
C LYS A 56 0.23 31.80 -6.60
N ALA A 57 0.75 32.26 -5.45
CA ALA A 57 1.56 31.43 -4.55
C ALA A 57 0.75 30.25 -3.98
N LEU A 58 -0.53 30.45 -3.71
CA LEU A 58 -1.44 29.38 -3.30
C LEU A 58 -1.63 28.34 -4.41
N SER A 59 -1.86 28.79 -5.65
CA SER A 59 -1.97 27.89 -6.80
C SER A 59 -0.69 27.09 -7.03
N ALA A 60 0.49 27.68 -6.81
CA ALA A 60 1.75 26.95 -6.85
C ALA A 60 1.82 25.85 -5.77
N ALA A 61 1.36 26.13 -4.56
CA ALA A 61 1.28 25.13 -3.49
C ALA A 61 0.25 24.01 -3.80
N GLU A 62 -0.88 24.33 -4.43
CA GLU A 62 -1.90 23.36 -4.91
C GLU A 62 -1.36 22.40 -5.96
N VAL A 63 -0.57 22.91 -6.91
CA VAL A 63 0.15 22.08 -7.89
C VAL A 63 1.12 21.14 -7.17
N GLY A 64 1.84 21.63 -6.16
CA GLY A 64 2.71 20.81 -5.33
C GLY A 64 1.95 19.69 -4.62
N ILE A 65 0.81 19.99 -3.99
CA ILE A 65 -0.06 18.98 -3.37
C ILE A 65 -0.50 17.92 -4.38
N SER A 66 -0.90 18.33 -5.58
CA SER A 66 -1.29 17.40 -6.65
C SER A 66 -0.15 16.45 -7.04
N ARG A 67 1.08 16.96 -7.11
CA ARG A 67 2.28 16.14 -7.39
C ARG A 67 2.61 15.16 -6.27
N TYR A 68 2.51 15.57 -5.01
CA TYR A 68 2.67 14.67 -3.86
C TYR A 68 1.54 13.63 -3.78
N GLN A 69 0.31 14.00 -4.12
CA GLN A 69 -0.80 13.04 -4.21
C GLN A 69 -0.54 12.00 -5.29
N TYR A 70 -0.01 12.42 -6.45
CA TYR A 70 0.40 11.48 -7.50
C TYR A 70 1.50 10.53 -7.02
N LEU A 71 2.53 11.04 -6.34
CA LEU A 71 3.58 10.22 -5.74
C LEU A 71 2.98 9.18 -4.78
N LEU A 72 2.17 9.62 -3.82
CA LEU A 72 1.55 8.75 -2.84
C LEU A 72 0.59 7.74 -3.48
N ASN A 73 -0.11 8.09 -4.56
CA ASN A 73 -0.92 7.14 -5.32
C ASN A 73 -0.07 6.11 -6.07
N SER A 74 1.12 6.50 -6.55
CA SER A 74 2.05 5.61 -7.25
C SER A 74 2.81 4.67 -6.29
N VAL A 75 3.09 5.12 -5.07
CA VAL A 75 3.76 4.34 -4.00
C VAL A 75 3.00 4.51 -2.70
N ARG A 76 1.86 3.83 -2.61
CA ARG A 76 0.91 3.97 -1.48
C ARG A 76 1.52 3.64 -0.13
N VAL A 77 2.52 2.75 -0.09
CA VAL A 77 3.22 2.39 1.15
C VAL A 77 3.85 3.62 1.82
N LEU A 78 4.29 4.63 1.05
CA LEU A 78 4.88 5.87 1.59
C LEU A 78 3.91 6.68 2.47
N ALA A 79 2.61 6.53 2.28
CA ALA A 79 1.62 7.27 3.05
C ALA A 79 1.61 6.93 4.55
N GLN A 80 2.26 5.83 4.95
CA GLN A 80 2.40 5.43 6.35
C GLN A 80 3.71 5.88 6.99
N TYR A 81 4.60 6.53 6.22
CA TYR A 81 5.93 6.91 6.68
C TYR A 81 6.15 8.42 6.54
N PRO A 82 6.87 9.05 7.48
CA PRO A 82 7.19 10.47 7.39
C PRO A 82 8.18 10.77 6.25
N ASN A 83 8.29 12.04 5.83
CA ASN A 83 9.27 12.44 4.82
C ASN A 83 10.72 12.33 5.32
N THR A 84 10.93 12.68 6.59
CA THR A 84 12.23 12.60 7.28
C THR A 84 12.11 11.69 8.49
N ALA A 85 13.13 10.87 8.76
CA ALA A 85 13.11 9.97 9.90
C ALA A 85 13.66 10.66 11.16
N THR A 86 12.91 10.56 12.26
CA THR A 86 13.49 10.44 13.59
C THR A 86 13.12 9.05 14.06
N SER A 87 14.11 8.15 14.22
CA SER A 87 14.01 6.75 14.67
C SER A 87 12.58 6.18 14.85
N PRO A 88 12.16 5.15 14.07
CA PRO A 88 12.94 4.28 13.18
C PRO A 88 13.30 4.92 11.83
N ASN A 89 14.41 4.49 11.21
CA ASN A 89 15.02 5.07 10.01
C ASN A 89 14.18 5.00 8.72
N ALA A 90 12.95 4.47 8.78
CA ALA A 90 12.05 4.34 7.63
C ALA A 90 11.35 5.67 7.33
N SER A 91 11.68 6.27 6.18
CA SER A 91 11.10 7.54 5.73
C SER A 91 11.21 7.67 4.22
N TRP A 92 10.61 8.71 3.63
CA TRP A 92 10.76 8.95 2.19
C TRP A 92 12.22 9.22 1.81
N SER A 93 13.00 9.85 2.71
CA SER A 93 14.45 10.09 2.52
C SER A 93 15.32 8.83 2.61
N ASN A 94 14.82 7.76 3.24
CA ASN A 94 15.47 6.46 3.30
C ASN A 94 14.44 5.36 3.01
N PRO A 95 13.97 5.27 1.76
CA PRO A 95 12.85 4.41 1.44
C PRO A 95 13.26 2.93 1.49
N THR A 96 14.55 2.61 1.35
CA THR A 96 15.09 1.25 1.53
C THR A 96 14.89 0.67 2.92
N ALA A 97 14.69 1.51 3.94
CA ALA A 97 14.36 1.05 5.30
C ALA A 97 12.87 0.74 5.50
N ILE A 98 12.01 0.99 4.50
CA ILE A 98 10.58 0.65 4.54
C ILE A 98 10.43 -0.84 4.19
N PRO A 99 9.89 -1.69 5.09
CA PRO A 99 9.83 -3.15 4.91
C PRO A 99 9.19 -3.63 3.60
N SER A 100 8.18 -2.92 3.09
CA SER A 100 7.47 -3.28 1.85
C SER A 100 7.97 -2.51 0.61
N TYR A 101 9.04 -1.73 0.74
CA TYR A 101 9.63 -0.98 -0.38
C TYR A 101 10.89 -1.67 -0.93
N SER A 102 11.57 -2.46 -0.11
CA SER A 102 12.95 -2.92 -0.35
C SER A 102 13.09 -4.19 -1.18
N SER A 103 12.02 -4.95 -1.46
CA SER A 103 12.20 -6.28 -2.07
C SER A 103 12.50 -6.28 -3.58
N CYS A 104 12.34 -5.16 -4.29
CA CYS A 104 12.33 -5.16 -5.77
C CYS A 104 12.94 -3.95 -6.51
N LEU A 105 13.82 -3.19 -5.84
CA LEU A 105 14.36 -1.93 -6.39
C LEU A 105 15.47 -2.13 -7.45
N SER A 106 16.14 -3.29 -7.48
CA SER A 106 17.37 -3.51 -8.26
C SER A 106 17.17 -3.96 -9.71
N ARG A 107 15.95 -4.36 -10.11
CA ARG A 107 15.66 -4.89 -11.47
C ARG A 107 14.94 -3.90 -12.41
N GLY A 108 15.06 -2.60 -12.16
CA GLY A 108 14.78 -1.55 -13.14
C GLY A 108 13.31 -1.28 -13.49
N ASN A 109 12.34 -2.00 -12.94
CA ASN A 109 10.92 -1.86 -13.30
C ASN A 109 10.03 -1.21 -12.23
N ILE A 110 10.60 -0.63 -11.16
CA ILE A 110 9.89 0.33 -10.32
C ILE A 110 10.40 1.73 -10.66
N PRO A 111 9.61 2.61 -11.32
CA PRO A 111 10.04 3.94 -11.79
C PRO A 111 10.48 4.95 -10.70
N ASN A 112 10.63 4.55 -9.43
CA ASN A 112 10.32 5.43 -8.31
C ASN A 112 11.47 5.76 -7.35
N ASN A 113 12.68 5.19 -7.44
CA ASN A 113 13.77 5.66 -6.56
C ASN A 113 14.18 7.11 -6.90
N THR A 114 14.33 7.43 -8.19
CA THR A 114 14.64 8.79 -8.65
C THR A 114 13.52 9.78 -8.34
N ILE A 115 12.26 9.35 -8.49
CA ILE A 115 11.09 10.18 -8.18
C ILE A 115 11.01 10.41 -6.67
N ILE A 116 11.09 9.36 -5.84
CA ILE A 116 11.08 9.49 -4.38
C ILE A 116 12.25 10.33 -3.92
N GLY A 117 13.46 10.11 -4.42
CA GLY A 117 14.63 10.93 -4.11
C GLY A 117 14.40 12.41 -4.42
N THR A 118 13.74 12.74 -5.53
CA THR A 118 13.40 14.14 -5.90
C THR A 118 12.39 14.75 -4.93
N TYR A 119 11.32 14.02 -4.60
CA TYR A 119 10.20 14.52 -3.77
C TYR A 119 10.41 14.33 -2.26
N ALA A 120 11.38 13.54 -1.83
CA ALA A 120 11.76 13.40 -0.43
C ALA A 120 12.59 14.60 0.08
N THR A 121 13.15 15.39 -0.84
CA THR A 121 13.86 16.62 -0.48
C THR A 121 12.91 17.74 -0.07
N THR A 122 13.41 18.67 0.74
CA THR A 122 12.75 19.95 1.03
C THR A 122 13.15 21.04 0.04
N ASP A 123 13.72 20.64 -1.11
CA ASP A 123 14.21 21.54 -2.14
C ASP A 123 13.05 22.11 -2.97
N TRP A 124 13.29 23.31 -3.50
CA TRP A 124 12.37 23.98 -4.40
C TRP A 124 12.35 23.30 -5.78
N GLN A 125 11.14 22.97 -6.22
CA GLN A 125 10.84 22.34 -7.48
C GLN A 125 10.15 23.35 -8.40
N ASN A 126 10.62 23.46 -9.65
CA ASN A 126 10.05 24.38 -10.63
C ASN A 126 8.69 23.86 -11.15
N ILE A 127 7.73 24.77 -11.23
CA ILE A 127 6.49 24.57 -12.00
C ILE A 127 6.68 25.24 -13.36
N ASP A 128 7.15 26.49 -13.35
CA ASP A 128 7.56 27.26 -14.52
C ASP A 128 8.80 28.12 -14.20
N SER A 129 9.14 29.08 -15.06
CA SER A 129 10.31 29.96 -14.90
C SER A 129 10.21 30.99 -13.77
N LYS A 130 9.03 31.16 -13.16
CA LYS A 130 8.71 32.17 -12.13
C LYS A 130 7.93 31.60 -10.94
N THR A 131 7.61 30.32 -10.93
CA THR A 131 6.81 29.67 -9.89
C THR A 131 7.41 28.32 -9.47
N GLN A 132 7.41 28.08 -8.15
CA GLN A 132 8.01 26.91 -7.55
C GLN A 132 7.20 26.43 -6.35
N PHE A 133 7.37 25.16 -5.98
CA PHE A 133 6.86 24.60 -4.73
C PHE A 133 7.94 23.78 -4.02
N LYS A 134 7.78 23.53 -2.73
CA LYS A 134 8.63 22.60 -1.98
C LYS A 134 7.83 21.85 -0.92
N LEU A 135 8.34 20.70 -0.50
CA LEU A 135 7.87 20.02 0.70
C LEU A 135 8.36 20.79 1.93
N VAL A 136 7.44 21.07 2.85
CA VAL A 136 7.80 21.56 4.19
C VAL A 136 7.91 20.36 5.13
N SER A 137 6.86 19.53 5.17
CA SER A 137 6.85 18.31 5.97
C SER A 137 5.78 17.33 5.51
N TYR A 138 6.01 16.04 5.79
CA TYR A 138 4.97 15.03 5.80
C TYR A 138 5.09 14.21 7.08
N THR A 139 4.03 14.19 7.89
CA THR A 139 3.98 13.42 9.14
C THR A 139 2.80 12.47 9.12
N TYR A 140 3.02 11.23 9.52
CA TYR A 140 1.94 10.24 9.66
C TYR A 140 1.58 10.08 11.14
N ALA A 141 0.30 10.22 11.46
CA ALA A 141 -0.25 9.93 12.77
C ALA A 141 -1.05 8.62 12.71
N ASP A 142 -0.52 7.58 13.35
CA ASP A 142 -1.17 6.27 13.48
C ASP A 142 -2.43 6.39 14.34
N ALA A 143 -3.53 5.78 13.88
CA ALA A 143 -4.80 5.71 14.61
C ALA A 143 -4.88 4.51 15.56
N GLY A 144 -3.84 3.66 15.61
CA GLY A 144 -3.78 2.50 16.50
C GLY A 144 -4.70 1.36 16.09
N ALA A 145 -4.97 1.21 14.78
CA ALA A 145 -5.92 0.23 14.25
C ALA A 145 -5.49 -1.24 14.42
N GLY A 146 -4.27 -1.50 14.92
CA GLY A 146 -3.72 -2.84 15.09
C GLY A 146 -3.25 -3.46 13.78
N ILE A 147 -2.90 -4.75 13.83
CA ILE A 147 -2.42 -5.52 12.67
C ILE A 147 -3.64 -6.05 11.90
N ASN A 148 -3.72 -5.76 10.59
CA ASN A 148 -4.78 -6.22 9.68
C ASN A 148 -6.23 -5.88 10.12
N PRO A 149 -6.58 -4.61 10.30
CA PRO A 149 -7.96 -4.24 10.59
C PRO A 149 -8.90 -4.53 9.40
N PRO A 150 -10.22 -4.51 9.60
CA PRO A 150 -11.19 -4.67 8.51
C PRO A 150 -10.94 -3.69 7.36
N ALA A 151 -11.31 -4.10 6.14
CA ALA A 151 -11.20 -3.24 4.96
C ALA A 151 -11.89 -1.88 5.18
N GLY A 152 -11.24 -0.80 4.74
CA GLY A 152 -11.77 0.56 4.89
C GLY A 152 -11.56 1.20 6.28
N THR A 153 -11.02 0.46 7.25
CA THR A 153 -10.65 1.01 8.56
C THR A 153 -9.57 2.09 8.40
N LEU A 154 -9.70 3.19 9.14
CA LEU A 154 -8.70 4.24 9.17
C LEU A 154 -7.44 3.74 9.89
N LEU A 155 -6.35 3.58 9.16
CA LEU A 155 -5.05 3.25 9.73
C LEU A 155 -4.41 4.46 10.41
N GLY A 156 -4.57 5.63 9.80
CA GLY A 156 -4.01 6.87 10.32
C GLY A 156 -4.26 8.04 9.40
N THR A 157 -3.72 9.20 9.76
CA THR A 157 -3.82 10.43 8.97
C THR A 157 -2.45 10.98 8.66
N GLY A 158 -2.13 11.07 7.37
CA GLY A 158 -0.97 11.81 6.87
C GLY A 158 -1.26 13.31 6.85
N THR A 159 -0.36 14.12 7.38
CA THR A 159 -0.42 15.59 7.28
C THR A 159 0.68 16.05 6.34
N LEU A 160 0.28 16.51 5.16
CA LEU A 160 1.19 17.02 4.13
C LEU A 160 1.19 18.55 4.17
N THR A 161 2.38 19.14 4.25
CA THR A 161 2.57 20.59 4.24
C THR A 161 3.45 20.99 3.06
N VAL A 162 2.91 21.81 2.16
CA VAL A 162 3.57 22.26 0.93
C VAL A 162 3.61 23.78 0.90
N GLN A 163 4.73 24.34 0.48
CA GLN A 163 4.89 25.77 0.29
C GLN A 163 5.07 26.09 -1.19
N GLY A 164 4.36 27.10 -1.68
CA GLY A 164 4.48 27.64 -3.02
C GLY A 164 5.09 29.04 -2.99
N ARG A 165 5.90 29.39 -3.99
CA ARG A 165 6.44 30.74 -4.18
C ARG A 165 6.34 31.17 -5.64
N VAL A 166 6.17 32.47 -5.85
CA VAL A 166 6.01 33.08 -7.19
C VAL A 166 6.83 34.36 -7.32
N ASN A 167 7.05 34.80 -8.56
CA ASN A 167 7.88 35.95 -8.90
C ASN A 167 9.31 35.76 -8.40
N ILE A 168 9.94 34.70 -8.88
CA ILE A 168 11.35 34.38 -8.68
C ILE A 168 12.10 34.49 -10.01
N ALA A 169 13.43 34.61 -9.94
CA ALA A 169 14.32 34.48 -11.09
C ALA A 169 15.31 33.33 -10.85
N GLY A 170 15.50 32.47 -11.84
CA GLY A 170 16.35 31.27 -11.74
C GLY A 170 15.56 30.00 -11.43
N SER A 171 16.27 28.95 -11.03
CA SER A 171 15.71 27.60 -10.83
C SER A 171 16.15 26.99 -9.51
N GLY A 172 15.32 26.10 -8.97
CA GLY A 172 15.60 25.38 -7.73
C GLY A 172 15.88 26.28 -6.52
N ASN A 173 16.74 25.80 -5.63
CA ASN A 173 17.12 26.52 -4.41
C ASN A 173 17.92 27.80 -4.66
N SER A 174 18.62 27.89 -5.81
CA SER A 174 19.43 29.05 -6.19
C SER A 174 18.60 30.21 -6.76
N ALA A 175 17.29 30.05 -6.91
CA ALA A 175 16.43 31.11 -7.43
C ALA A 175 16.32 32.29 -6.46
N THR A 176 16.46 33.51 -7.00
CA THR A 176 16.41 34.76 -6.24
C THR A 176 15.02 35.36 -6.25
N ASN A 177 14.64 36.03 -5.16
CA ASN A 177 13.39 36.79 -5.09
C ASN A 177 13.45 37.99 -6.04
N THR A 178 12.35 38.25 -6.74
CA THR A 178 12.18 39.46 -7.56
C THR A 178 11.18 40.41 -6.91
N SER A 179 10.94 41.57 -7.52
CA SER A 179 9.89 42.49 -7.05
C SER A 179 8.54 41.75 -6.96
N SER A 180 7.86 41.87 -5.82
CA SER A 180 6.57 41.23 -5.54
C SER A 180 6.61 39.70 -5.39
N THR A 181 7.71 39.12 -4.92
CA THR A 181 7.72 37.72 -4.47
C THR A 181 6.68 37.50 -3.36
N SER A 182 5.88 36.46 -3.50
CA SER A 182 4.93 36.02 -2.48
C SER A 182 5.10 34.52 -2.24
N THR A 183 4.89 34.11 -0.99
CA THR A 183 4.95 32.73 -0.55
C THR A 183 3.66 32.37 0.17
N ALA A 184 3.12 31.18 -0.10
CA ALA A 184 1.95 30.65 0.58
C ALA A 184 2.20 29.21 1.01
N GLN A 185 1.67 28.82 2.16
CA GLN A 185 1.76 27.46 2.68
C GLN A 185 0.39 26.84 2.82
N LEU A 186 0.29 25.59 2.39
CA LEU A 186 -0.90 24.77 2.46
C LEU A 186 -0.60 23.51 3.26
N GLN A 187 -1.56 23.17 4.12
CA GLN A 187 -1.56 21.92 4.85
C GLN A 187 -2.82 21.14 4.48
N VAL A 188 -2.64 19.86 4.15
CA VAL A 188 -3.72 18.94 3.85
C VAL A 188 -3.65 17.69 4.73
N LYS A 189 -4.82 17.20 5.12
CA LYS A 189 -4.96 15.94 5.86
C LYS A 189 -5.42 14.85 4.91
N ILE A 190 -4.65 13.76 4.89
CA ILE A 190 -4.80 12.63 3.99
C ILE A 190 -5.17 11.41 4.84
N PRO A 191 -6.44 10.96 4.83
CA PRO A 191 -6.82 9.72 5.49
C PRO A 191 -6.19 8.52 4.79
N VAL A 192 -5.53 7.67 5.57
CA VAL A 192 -4.90 6.44 5.09
C VAL A 192 -5.72 5.28 5.65
N LYS A 193 -6.32 4.49 4.77
CA LYS A 193 -7.23 3.38 5.10
C LYS A 193 -6.66 2.04 4.70
N GLN A 194 -7.14 0.98 5.33
CA GLN A 194 -6.80 -0.39 5.00
C GLN A 194 -7.40 -0.79 3.65
N THR A 195 -6.58 -1.36 2.77
CA THR A 195 -7.03 -1.93 1.49
C THR A 195 -7.80 -3.23 1.72
N ASP A 196 -8.84 -3.45 0.91
CA ASP A 196 -9.58 -4.70 0.92
C ASP A 196 -8.71 -5.86 0.37
N PRO A 197 -8.41 -6.89 1.18
CA PRO A 197 -7.63 -8.05 0.74
C PRO A 197 -8.24 -8.78 -0.46
N ASN A 198 -9.57 -8.73 -0.64
CA ASN A 198 -10.25 -9.41 -1.74
C ASN A 198 -9.96 -8.81 -3.11
N THR A 199 -9.36 -7.61 -3.16
CA THR A 199 -8.91 -6.99 -4.41
C THR A 199 -7.63 -7.63 -4.98
N ILE A 200 -6.93 -8.44 -4.17
CA ILE A 200 -5.73 -9.15 -4.57
C ILE A 200 -6.09 -10.60 -4.84
N PRO A 201 -5.77 -11.16 -6.02
CA PRO A 201 -6.04 -12.55 -6.30
C PRO A 201 -5.22 -13.45 -5.36
N VAL A 202 -5.81 -14.56 -4.92
CA VAL A 202 -5.11 -15.55 -4.10
C VAL A 202 -4.06 -16.26 -4.96
N PRO A 203 -2.77 -16.21 -4.63
CA PRO A 203 -1.75 -16.90 -5.40
C PRO A 203 -1.83 -18.41 -5.16
N GLY A 204 -1.65 -19.19 -6.22
CA GLY A 204 -1.49 -20.65 -6.12
C GLY A 204 -0.13 -21.01 -5.51
N VAL A 205 0.89 -20.23 -5.84
CA VAL A 205 2.21 -20.33 -5.20
C VAL A 205 2.70 -18.96 -4.77
N TRP A 206 3.18 -18.86 -3.54
CA TRP A 206 3.84 -17.66 -3.02
C TRP A 206 5.17 -18.04 -2.39
N VAL A 207 6.27 -17.60 -3.01
CA VAL A 207 7.63 -17.84 -2.52
C VAL A 207 8.31 -16.52 -2.14
N SER A 208 9.01 -16.53 -1.01
CA SER A 208 9.76 -15.35 -0.57
C SER A 208 11.17 -15.28 -1.17
N ASN A 209 11.73 -16.42 -1.58
CA ASN A 209 13.04 -16.60 -2.18
C ASN A 209 12.94 -17.45 -3.45
N GLY A 210 13.77 -17.16 -4.46
CA GLY A 210 13.86 -18.01 -5.65
C GLY A 210 12.59 -18.03 -6.52
N GLY A 211 12.40 -19.11 -7.26
CA GLY A 211 11.27 -19.34 -8.16
C GLY A 211 10.93 -20.83 -8.22
N THR A 212 9.89 -21.21 -8.97
CA THR A 212 9.34 -22.59 -8.93
C THR A 212 10.01 -23.59 -9.90
N GLY A 213 11.12 -23.19 -10.53
CA GLY A 213 11.79 -23.99 -11.55
C GLY A 213 10.90 -24.30 -12.76
N GLY A 214 11.17 -25.43 -13.42
CA GLY A 214 10.45 -25.85 -14.63
C GLY A 214 9.04 -26.43 -14.42
N ASN A 215 8.57 -26.51 -13.17
CA ASN A 215 7.27 -27.13 -12.87
C ASN A 215 6.12 -26.22 -13.32
N GLY A 216 5.11 -26.83 -13.94
CA GLY A 216 3.91 -26.12 -14.36
C GLY A 216 3.07 -25.70 -13.15
N ILE A 217 2.68 -24.42 -13.11
CA ILE A 217 1.79 -23.87 -12.08
C ILE A 217 0.53 -23.34 -12.76
N ALA A 218 -0.61 -24.00 -12.54
CA ALA A 218 -1.92 -23.53 -12.96
C ALA A 218 -2.51 -22.58 -11.90
N GLY A 219 -1.87 -21.42 -11.75
CA GLY A 219 -2.24 -20.40 -10.76
C GLY A 219 -1.34 -19.18 -10.82
N ASN A 220 -1.78 -18.07 -10.22
CA ASN A 220 -0.90 -16.91 -10.04
C ASN A 220 0.28 -17.26 -9.12
N VAL A 221 1.47 -16.81 -9.50
CA VAL A 221 2.69 -17.01 -8.73
C VAL A 221 3.20 -15.68 -8.20
N PHE A 222 3.32 -15.58 -6.89
CA PHE A 222 3.83 -14.39 -6.21
C PHE A 222 5.26 -14.66 -5.74
N VAL A 223 6.17 -13.76 -6.13
CA VAL A 223 7.60 -13.86 -5.83
C VAL A 223 8.05 -12.59 -5.13
N ASN A 224 8.62 -12.72 -3.93
CA ASN A 224 9.25 -11.57 -3.25
C ASN A 224 10.71 -11.36 -3.65
N ASP A 225 11.38 -12.38 -4.17
CA ASP A 225 12.76 -12.29 -4.65
C ASP A 225 12.83 -11.70 -6.06
N CYS A 226 13.26 -10.45 -6.13
CA CYS A 226 13.44 -9.77 -7.39
C CYS A 226 14.69 -10.14 -8.18
N THR A 227 15.55 -11.01 -7.66
CA THR A 227 16.68 -11.56 -8.43
C THR A 227 16.23 -12.72 -9.32
N THR A 228 15.15 -13.40 -8.95
CA THR A 228 14.53 -14.49 -9.72
C THR A 228 14.08 -14.03 -11.09
N ASN A 229 14.38 -14.82 -12.13
CA ASN A 229 13.83 -14.58 -13.46
C ASN A 229 12.37 -15.07 -13.54
N LEU A 230 11.38 -14.18 -13.63
CA LEU A 230 9.98 -14.60 -13.80
C LEU A 230 9.77 -15.42 -15.09
N GLY A 231 10.58 -15.21 -16.13
CA GLY A 231 10.51 -15.98 -17.37
C GLY A 231 10.92 -17.45 -17.23
N SER A 232 11.57 -17.84 -16.12
CA SER A 232 11.85 -19.25 -15.82
C SER A 232 10.74 -19.94 -15.02
N ILE A 233 9.69 -19.22 -14.61
CA ILE A 233 8.53 -19.79 -13.93
C ILE A 233 7.54 -20.27 -14.99
N ASN A 234 7.29 -21.58 -15.01
CA ASN A 234 6.38 -22.20 -15.97
C ASN A 234 4.92 -22.07 -15.50
N ILE A 235 4.17 -21.14 -16.08
CA ILE A 235 2.74 -20.95 -15.81
C ILE A 235 1.92 -21.81 -16.79
N ASP A 236 1.09 -22.69 -16.25
CA ASP A 236 0.16 -23.51 -17.03
C ASP A 236 -1.20 -22.81 -17.18
N ASN A 237 -1.44 -22.29 -18.38
CA ASN A 237 -2.70 -21.65 -18.77
C ASN A 237 -3.57 -22.54 -19.67
N SER A 238 -3.29 -23.85 -19.76
CA SER A 238 -4.02 -24.79 -20.63
C SER A 238 -5.52 -24.86 -20.35
N GLY A 239 -5.96 -24.51 -19.14
CA GLY A 239 -7.36 -24.42 -18.73
C GLY A 239 -8.11 -23.14 -19.15
N GLY A 240 -7.52 -22.28 -19.98
CA GLY A 240 -8.15 -21.04 -20.46
C GLY A 240 -8.15 -19.88 -19.45
N ASN A 241 -7.43 -20.02 -18.34
CA ASN A 241 -7.22 -18.95 -17.36
C ASN A 241 -6.01 -18.08 -17.75
N SER A 242 -6.01 -16.82 -17.32
CA SER A 242 -4.89 -15.88 -17.54
C SER A 242 -4.05 -15.72 -16.28
N TYR A 243 -3.33 -16.76 -15.88
CA TYR A 243 -2.42 -16.69 -14.75
C TYR A 243 -1.09 -16.04 -15.12
N ALA A 244 -0.44 -15.43 -14.13
CA ALA A 244 0.86 -14.80 -14.29
C ALA A 244 1.74 -14.94 -13.05
N ALA A 245 3.06 -14.95 -13.28
CA ALA A 245 4.05 -14.75 -12.24
C ALA A 245 4.33 -13.25 -12.09
N ASN A 246 4.26 -12.73 -10.86
CA ASN A 246 4.48 -11.32 -10.57
C ASN A 246 5.42 -11.16 -9.37
N TYR A 247 6.27 -10.15 -9.46
CA TYR A 247 6.96 -9.64 -8.28
C TYR A 247 5.96 -8.93 -7.38
N ILE A 248 6.06 -9.17 -6.08
CA ILE A 248 5.21 -8.53 -5.09
C ILE A 248 6.02 -8.05 -3.89
N THR A 249 5.49 -7.02 -3.23
CA THR A 249 6.05 -6.43 -2.01
C THR A 249 5.29 -6.82 -0.74
N LEU A 250 4.22 -7.62 -0.89
CA LEU A 250 3.47 -8.16 0.24
C LEU A 250 4.34 -9.18 0.98
N SER A 251 4.18 -9.32 2.29
CA SER A 251 4.84 -10.42 3.02
C SER A 251 3.88 -11.58 3.22
N LEU A 252 4.46 -12.80 3.29
CA LEU A 252 3.72 -13.99 3.69
C LEU A 252 2.97 -13.73 5.00
N PRO A 253 1.74 -14.25 5.16
CA PRO A 253 1.02 -14.13 6.42
C PRO A 253 1.78 -14.79 7.57
N ASN A 254 1.65 -14.23 8.76
CA ASN A 254 2.11 -14.91 9.97
C ASN A 254 1.36 -16.23 10.16
N ILE A 255 2.09 -17.24 10.60
CA ILE A 255 1.50 -18.52 11.00
C ILE A 255 0.57 -18.25 12.20
N PRO A 256 -0.69 -18.73 12.20
CA PRO A 256 -1.57 -18.64 13.35
C PRO A 256 -0.97 -19.33 14.58
N SER A 257 -1.30 -18.84 15.79
CA SER A 257 -0.93 -19.54 17.02
C SER A 257 -1.65 -20.88 17.13
N VAL A 258 -0.95 -21.91 17.62
CA VAL A 258 -1.56 -23.21 17.91
C VAL A 258 -2.64 -23.02 18.99
N PRO A 259 -3.91 -23.42 18.74
CA PRO A 259 -4.99 -23.25 19.69
C PRO A 259 -4.85 -24.20 20.89
N SER A 260 -5.34 -23.77 22.06
CA SER A 260 -5.47 -24.66 23.23
C SER A 260 -6.46 -25.79 22.91
N GLY A 261 -6.01 -27.04 22.95
CA GLY A 261 -6.80 -28.22 22.55
C GLY A 261 -6.33 -28.89 21.25
N SER A 262 -5.21 -28.45 20.69
CA SER A 262 -4.49 -29.20 19.66
C SER A 262 -4.11 -30.61 20.16
N ILE A 263 -4.14 -31.57 19.25
CA ILE A 263 -3.83 -32.96 19.51
C ILE A 263 -2.40 -33.25 19.06
N ASN A 264 -1.53 -33.58 20.00
CA ASN A 264 -0.15 -33.94 19.68
C ASN A 264 -0.06 -35.38 19.16
N LEU A 265 0.34 -35.55 17.90
CA LEU A 265 0.53 -36.85 17.26
C LEU A 265 1.99 -37.34 17.33
N GLY A 266 2.91 -36.55 17.87
CA GLY A 266 4.34 -36.88 17.91
C GLY A 266 4.96 -36.93 16.51
N ALA A 267 5.85 -37.88 16.28
CA ALA A 267 6.44 -38.12 14.96
C ALA A 267 5.66 -39.23 14.26
N LEU A 268 5.27 -39.00 13.01
CA LEU A 268 4.63 -40.00 12.16
C LEU A 268 5.68 -40.64 11.28
N SER A 269 6.13 -41.85 11.63
CA SER A 269 7.14 -42.59 10.86
C SER A 269 6.69 -44.00 10.54
N ASN A 270 6.75 -44.39 9.26
CA ASN A 270 6.38 -45.74 8.77
C ASN A 270 4.99 -46.19 9.27
N THR A 271 4.03 -45.28 9.27
CA THR A 271 2.70 -45.48 9.87
C THR A 271 1.59 -45.04 8.92
N THR A 272 0.40 -45.57 9.13
CA THR A 272 -0.83 -45.10 8.47
C THR A 272 -1.76 -44.51 9.52
N VAL A 273 -2.19 -43.27 9.32
CA VAL A 273 -3.13 -42.58 10.19
C VAL A 273 -4.29 -42.02 9.38
N THR A 274 -5.50 -42.12 9.93
CA THR A 274 -6.69 -41.48 9.38
C THR A 274 -7.12 -40.38 10.33
N LEU A 275 -7.29 -39.17 9.81
CA LEU A 275 -7.67 -37.98 10.57
C LEU A 275 -9.05 -37.46 10.10
N PRO A 276 -9.91 -37.01 11.02
CA PRO A 276 -9.81 -37.21 12.47
C PRO A 276 -9.90 -38.68 12.88
N ARG A 277 -9.29 -39.06 14.00
CA ARG A 277 -9.39 -40.42 14.56
C ARG A 277 -10.78 -40.59 15.16
N THR A 278 -11.52 -41.55 14.62
CA THR A 278 -12.88 -41.92 15.07
C THR A 278 -12.88 -42.97 16.19
N GLY A 279 -11.70 -43.47 16.58
CA GLY A 279 -11.52 -44.46 17.65
C GLY A 279 -11.33 -43.84 19.03
N THR A 280 -10.77 -44.61 19.96
CA THR A 280 -10.38 -44.14 21.30
C THR A 280 -8.87 -43.86 21.36
N PRO A 281 -8.43 -42.66 21.80
CA PRO A 281 -9.25 -41.48 22.09
C PRO A 281 -9.83 -40.86 20.81
N THR A 282 -11.07 -40.36 20.90
CA THR A 282 -11.74 -39.68 19.78
C THR A 282 -11.21 -38.26 19.71
N ASP A 283 -10.81 -37.85 18.52
CA ASP A 283 -10.35 -36.49 18.31
C ASP A 283 -11.55 -35.53 18.44
N ILE A 284 -11.35 -34.41 19.14
CA ILE A 284 -12.40 -33.42 19.38
C ILE A 284 -12.11 -32.20 18.50
N ALA A 285 -13.11 -31.79 17.74
CA ALA A 285 -13.01 -30.57 16.95
C ALA A 285 -13.01 -29.32 17.83
N THR A 286 -12.25 -28.32 17.44
CA THR A 286 -12.15 -27.01 18.08
C THR A 286 -12.52 -25.89 17.10
N THR A 287 -12.40 -24.64 17.57
CA THR A 287 -12.50 -23.45 16.73
C THR A 287 -11.10 -22.97 16.36
N PHE A 288 -10.86 -22.76 15.06
CA PHE A 288 -9.59 -22.28 14.55
C PHE A 288 -9.81 -21.24 13.44
N ASN A 289 -9.13 -20.09 13.53
CA ASN A 289 -9.30 -18.96 12.58
C ASN A 289 -10.77 -18.59 12.31
N GLY A 290 -11.60 -18.59 13.35
CA GLY A 290 -13.04 -18.27 13.24
C GLY A 290 -13.91 -19.38 12.65
N ASN A 291 -13.32 -20.52 12.26
CA ASN A 291 -14.05 -21.70 11.81
C ASN A 291 -14.25 -22.69 12.96
N SER A 292 -15.50 -23.05 13.24
CA SER A 292 -15.83 -24.17 14.15
C SER A 292 -15.72 -25.52 13.43
N GLY A 293 -15.53 -26.59 14.20
CA GLY A 293 -15.51 -27.96 13.65
C GLY A 293 -14.17 -28.34 13.02
N VAL A 294 -13.07 -27.73 13.48
CA VAL A 294 -11.72 -27.95 12.95
C VAL A 294 -10.93 -28.88 13.86
N TYR A 295 -10.37 -29.96 13.32
CA TYR A 295 -9.47 -30.83 14.06
C TYR A 295 -8.03 -30.36 13.87
N VAL A 296 -7.38 -30.02 14.98
CA VAL A 296 -6.05 -29.40 14.96
C VAL A 296 -5.03 -30.35 15.57
N TYR A 297 -3.96 -30.62 14.83
CA TYR A 297 -2.91 -31.56 15.21
C TYR A 297 -1.55 -30.89 15.25
N GLU A 298 -0.72 -31.30 16.21
CA GLU A 298 0.69 -30.96 16.25
C GLU A 298 1.51 -32.20 15.88
N VAL A 299 2.39 -32.04 14.89
CA VAL A 299 3.22 -33.12 14.36
C VAL A 299 4.67 -32.65 14.34
N SER A 300 5.57 -33.48 14.89
CA SER A 300 6.99 -33.14 14.97
C SER A 300 7.77 -33.48 13.71
N ASN A 301 7.45 -34.57 13.04
CA ASN A 301 8.05 -34.98 11.76
C ASN A 301 7.10 -35.96 11.07
N ILE A 302 7.13 -35.98 9.74
CA ILE A 302 6.37 -36.93 8.94
C ILE A 302 7.33 -37.61 7.95
N SER A 303 7.56 -38.91 8.10
CA SER A 303 8.45 -39.67 7.22
C SER A 303 7.88 -41.03 6.86
N LYS A 304 7.78 -41.32 5.56
CA LYS A 304 7.24 -42.59 5.03
C LYS A 304 5.89 -42.97 5.63
N ALA A 305 5.05 -41.97 5.92
CA ALA A 305 3.73 -42.19 6.50
C ALA A 305 2.64 -42.11 5.42
N THR A 306 1.49 -42.72 5.69
CA THR A 306 0.25 -42.50 4.93
C THR A 306 -0.74 -41.75 5.80
N ILE A 307 -1.14 -40.57 5.38
CA ILE A 307 -2.10 -39.72 6.10
C ILE A 307 -3.38 -39.67 5.26
N ASN A 308 -4.46 -40.24 5.78
CA ASN A 308 -5.78 -40.17 5.16
C ASN A 308 -6.60 -39.08 5.84
N ILE A 309 -7.05 -38.08 5.08
CA ILE A 309 -7.95 -37.05 5.59
C ILE A 309 -9.38 -37.45 5.22
N THR A 310 -10.24 -37.53 6.23
CA THR A 310 -11.65 -37.86 6.04
C THR A 310 -12.33 -36.72 5.28
N LEU A 311 -12.87 -37.01 4.10
CA LEU A 311 -13.50 -36.02 3.24
C LEU A 311 -14.69 -35.35 3.95
N GLY A 312 -14.81 -34.02 3.78
CA GLY A 312 -15.83 -33.19 4.45
C GLY A 312 -15.49 -32.81 5.90
N GLN A 313 -14.34 -33.25 6.44
CA GLN A 313 -13.83 -32.81 7.74
C GLN A 313 -12.71 -31.78 7.56
N LYS A 314 -12.69 -30.77 8.43
CA LYS A 314 -11.64 -29.74 8.45
C LYS A 314 -10.47 -30.18 9.30
N VAL A 315 -9.29 -30.34 8.71
CA VAL A 315 -8.08 -30.82 9.40
C VAL A 315 -6.94 -29.84 9.21
N VAL A 316 -6.33 -29.44 10.32
CA VAL A 316 -5.16 -28.55 10.36
C VAL A 316 -4.01 -29.28 11.02
N ILE A 317 -2.84 -29.27 10.37
CA ILE A 317 -1.59 -29.82 10.92
C ILE A 317 -0.59 -28.68 11.13
N PHE A 318 -0.14 -28.50 12.37
CA PHE A 318 1.05 -27.74 12.70
C PHE A 318 2.27 -28.67 12.67
N LEU A 319 3.12 -28.51 11.66
CA LEU A 319 4.31 -29.32 11.46
C LEU A 319 5.54 -28.55 11.94
N SER A 320 6.24 -29.05 12.95
CA SER A 320 7.45 -28.39 13.49
C SER A 320 8.78 -28.93 12.95
N GLY A 321 8.75 -30.06 12.24
CA GLY A 321 9.91 -30.64 11.55
C GLY A 321 9.65 -30.83 10.06
N ASN A 322 10.18 -31.90 9.48
CA ASN A 322 10.17 -32.12 8.04
C ASN A 322 9.01 -33.02 7.58
N LEU A 323 8.61 -32.84 6.33
CA LEU A 323 7.76 -33.79 5.58
C LEU A 323 8.61 -34.44 4.50
N ASP A 324 8.78 -35.77 4.59
CA ASP A 324 9.54 -36.58 3.63
C ASP A 324 8.74 -36.85 2.35
N LYS A 325 9.40 -36.80 1.20
CA LYS A 325 8.87 -37.11 -0.15
C LYS A 325 8.24 -38.49 -0.30
N GLN A 326 8.55 -39.43 0.59
CA GLN A 326 7.96 -40.77 0.62
C GLN A 326 6.61 -40.83 1.36
N THR A 327 6.16 -39.71 1.93
CA THR A 327 4.87 -39.63 2.61
C THR A 327 3.74 -39.54 1.60
N SER A 328 2.68 -40.33 1.79
CA SER A 328 1.43 -40.19 1.02
C SER A 328 0.41 -39.42 1.84
N ILE A 329 -0.08 -38.30 1.31
CA ILE A 329 -1.23 -37.59 1.86
C ILE A 329 -2.41 -37.84 0.94
N ASN A 330 -3.50 -38.35 1.49
CA ASN A 330 -4.71 -38.70 0.76
C ASN A 330 -5.84 -37.76 1.18
N HIS A 331 -6.04 -36.71 0.39
CA HIS A 331 -7.17 -35.79 0.49
C HIS A 331 -7.53 -35.35 -0.93
N ASN A 332 -8.65 -35.84 -1.48
CA ASN A 332 -9.06 -35.53 -2.85
C ASN A 332 -10.59 -35.38 -2.89
N CYS A 333 -11.05 -34.15 -3.02
CA CYS A 333 -12.45 -33.76 -3.07
C CYS A 333 -13.09 -33.95 -4.46
N THR A 334 -12.36 -34.43 -5.47
CA THR A 334 -12.90 -34.59 -6.83
C THR A 334 -14.09 -35.54 -6.84
N GLY A 335 -15.24 -35.05 -7.31
CA GLY A 335 -16.47 -35.86 -7.42
C GLY A 335 -17.11 -36.23 -6.09
N TYR A 336 -16.63 -35.69 -4.96
CA TYR A 336 -17.24 -35.92 -3.66
C TYR A 336 -18.55 -35.13 -3.54
N THR A 337 -19.64 -35.84 -3.22
CA THR A 337 -21.00 -35.28 -3.10
C THR A 337 -21.59 -35.45 -1.70
N GLY A 338 -20.78 -35.87 -0.73
CA GLY A 338 -21.23 -36.07 0.65
C GLY A 338 -21.42 -34.78 1.43
N THR A 339 -21.98 -34.92 2.64
CA THR A 339 -22.27 -33.81 3.57
C THR A 339 -21.51 -34.04 4.88
N PRO A 340 -20.68 -33.09 5.37
CA PRO A 340 -20.40 -31.78 4.79
C PRO A 340 -19.66 -31.86 3.45
N ALA A 341 -19.83 -30.85 2.59
CA ALA A 341 -19.11 -30.79 1.31
C ALA A 341 -17.58 -30.76 1.54
N CYS A 342 -16.83 -31.44 0.68
CA CYS A 342 -15.37 -31.43 0.70
C CYS A 342 -14.85 -30.23 -0.10
N ILE A 343 -14.16 -29.31 0.58
CA ILE A 343 -13.51 -28.16 -0.05
C ILE A 343 -12.01 -28.43 -0.07
N PRO A 344 -11.28 -28.10 -1.16
CA PRO A 344 -9.87 -28.42 -1.23
C PRO A 344 -9.03 -27.89 -0.06
N THR A 345 -9.36 -26.72 0.46
CA THR A 345 -8.66 -26.07 1.59
C THR A 345 -9.15 -26.49 2.98
N ASP A 346 -10.04 -27.49 3.09
CA ASP A 346 -10.42 -28.06 4.38
C ASP A 346 -9.25 -28.78 5.05
N PHE A 347 -8.26 -29.20 4.26
CA PHE A 347 -6.97 -29.68 4.76
C PHE A 347 -5.90 -28.57 4.69
N GLN A 348 -5.27 -28.26 5.83
CA GLN A 348 -4.25 -27.22 5.92
C GLN A 348 -3.01 -27.70 6.68
N ILE A 349 -1.82 -27.26 6.23
CA ILE A 349 -0.55 -27.49 6.91
C ILE A 349 0.13 -26.16 7.20
N PHE A 350 0.46 -25.92 8.47
CA PHE A 350 1.23 -24.79 8.94
C PHE A 350 2.64 -25.26 9.36
N GLY A 351 3.66 -24.85 8.62
CA GLY A 351 5.05 -25.19 8.92
C GLY A 351 5.64 -24.26 9.99
N THR A 352 5.79 -24.75 11.22
CA THR A 352 6.34 -24.02 12.38
C THR A 352 7.81 -24.33 12.66
N GLY A 353 8.43 -25.18 11.86
CA GLY A 353 9.85 -25.52 11.98
C GLY A 353 10.83 -24.38 11.75
N ALA A 354 12.07 -24.65 12.12
CA ALA A 354 13.18 -23.72 12.02
C ALA A 354 13.56 -23.45 10.56
N ALA A 355 14.33 -22.38 10.33
CA ALA A 355 14.87 -22.09 9.01
C ALA A 355 15.72 -23.28 8.50
N GLY A 356 15.41 -23.75 7.30
CA GLY A 356 16.06 -24.92 6.68
C GLY A 356 15.30 -26.23 6.83
N SER A 357 14.12 -26.22 7.46
CA SER A 357 13.18 -27.35 7.38
C SER A 357 12.65 -27.52 5.95
N THR A 358 12.33 -28.77 5.59
CA THR A 358 11.83 -29.11 4.25
C THR A 358 10.44 -29.71 4.31
N MET A 359 9.61 -29.41 3.31
CA MET A 359 8.30 -30.02 3.15
C MET A 359 8.16 -30.58 1.74
N ASP A 360 8.32 -31.89 1.61
CA ASP A 360 8.29 -32.59 0.33
C ASP A 360 6.97 -33.33 0.14
N VAL A 361 6.11 -32.78 -0.71
CA VAL A 361 4.84 -33.40 -1.09
C VAL A 361 5.11 -34.45 -2.18
N ASN A 362 4.61 -35.66 -1.95
CA ASN A 362 4.65 -36.71 -2.95
C ASN A 362 3.64 -36.40 -4.08
N GLY A 363 4.14 -36.08 -5.28
CA GLY A 363 3.31 -35.85 -6.47
C GLY A 363 2.87 -37.16 -7.17
N GLY A 364 2.99 -38.30 -6.49
CA GLY A 364 2.38 -39.57 -6.88
C GLY A 364 0.87 -39.59 -6.76
N ASN A 365 0.32 -38.78 -5.85
CA ASN A 365 -1.11 -38.65 -5.59
C ASN A 365 -1.57 -37.21 -5.75
N LEU A 366 -2.85 -37.02 -6.04
CA LEU A 366 -3.49 -35.70 -6.01
C LEU A 366 -3.81 -35.33 -4.57
N VAL A 367 -3.29 -34.20 -4.11
CA VAL A 367 -3.54 -33.68 -2.76
C VAL A 367 -4.27 -32.36 -2.87
N ASP A 368 -5.44 -32.29 -2.27
CA ASP A 368 -6.15 -31.06 -2.05
C ASP A 368 -5.73 -30.46 -0.71
N GLY A 369 -5.31 -29.20 -0.68
CA GLY A 369 -4.97 -28.58 0.59
C GLY A 369 -4.46 -27.15 0.50
N PHE A 370 -4.05 -26.64 1.64
CA PHE A 370 -3.34 -25.38 1.76
C PHE A 370 -2.08 -25.55 2.60
N ILE A 371 -0.96 -24.96 2.17
CA ILE A 371 0.29 -24.98 2.92
C ILE A 371 0.76 -23.55 3.15
N LEU A 372 1.04 -23.20 4.40
CA LEU A 372 1.75 -21.99 4.79
C LEU A 372 2.98 -22.37 5.63
N ALA A 373 4.17 -22.19 5.05
CA ALA A 373 5.43 -22.57 5.67
C ALA A 373 6.54 -21.54 5.39
N PRO A 374 6.49 -20.34 6.02
CA PRO A 374 7.39 -19.22 5.74
C PRO A 374 8.90 -19.47 5.94
N ASN A 375 9.27 -20.55 6.64
CA ASN A 375 10.66 -20.93 6.91
C ASN A 375 11.15 -22.15 6.10
N TYR A 376 10.25 -22.75 5.31
CA TYR A 376 10.49 -24.03 4.66
C TYR A 376 10.88 -23.88 3.20
N GLU A 377 11.74 -24.80 2.76
CA GLU A 377 11.86 -25.16 1.35
C GLU A 377 10.81 -26.22 1.02
N ILE A 378 10.00 -25.99 -0.02
CA ILE A 378 8.94 -26.92 -0.43
C ILE A 378 9.24 -27.53 -1.79
N GLY A 379 9.02 -28.84 -1.89
CA GLY A 379 9.05 -29.58 -3.14
C GLY A 379 7.76 -30.36 -3.39
N VAL A 380 7.34 -30.47 -4.65
CA VAL A 380 6.32 -31.41 -5.13
C VAL A 380 6.97 -32.37 -6.11
N ASN A 381 7.13 -33.62 -5.70
CA ASN A 381 7.85 -34.63 -6.48
C ASN A 381 6.96 -35.23 -7.58
N GLY A 382 7.14 -34.84 -8.85
CA GLY A 382 6.26 -35.25 -9.96
C GLY A 382 6.55 -36.62 -10.63
N GLY A 383 7.23 -37.55 -9.95
CA GLY A 383 7.70 -38.83 -10.52
C GLY A 383 6.64 -39.80 -11.09
N ALA A 384 5.35 -39.49 -11.04
CA ALA A 384 4.25 -40.43 -11.38
C ALA A 384 3.43 -40.08 -12.64
N GLY A 385 4.05 -39.45 -13.65
CA GLY A 385 3.46 -39.39 -15.00
C GLY A 385 2.16 -38.58 -15.12
N GLY A 386 2.08 -37.42 -14.45
CA GLY A 386 1.02 -36.43 -14.68
C GLY A 386 -0.34 -36.74 -14.02
N LYS A 387 -0.43 -37.75 -13.15
CA LYS A 387 -1.66 -38.09 -12.41
C LYS A 387 -1.75 -37.52 -10.99
N GLY A 388 -0.66 -36.98 -10.45
CA GLY A 388 -0.58 -36.41 -9.11
C GLY A 388 0.00 -35.00 -9.11
N GLY A 389 -0.27 -34.27 -8.03
CA GLY A 389 -0.05 -32.83 -7.91
C GLY A 389 -0.80 -32.27 -6.70
N PHE A 390 -0.75 -30.96 -6.52
CA PHE A 390 -1.39 -30.26 -5.41
C PHE A 390 -2.49 -29.33 -5.91
N ARG A 391 -3.71 -29.40 -5.39
CA ARG A 391 -4.77 -28.42 -5.67
C ARG A 391 -5.07 -27.58 -4.44
N GLY A 392 -5.00 -26.27 -4.59
CA GLY A 392 -5.19 -25.30 -3.52
C GLY A 392 -4.13 -24.22 -3.59
N ALA A 393 -3.35 -24.02 -2.53
CA ALA A 393 -2.24 -23.07 -2.57
C ALA A 393 -1.06 -23.47 -1.67
N ILE A 394 0.16 -23.14 -2.11
CA ILE A 394 1.41 -23.43 -1.40
C ILE A 394 2.21 -22.14 -1.21
N TRP A 395 2.37 -21.72 0.04
CA TRP A 395 3.07 -20.51 0.41
C TRP A 395 4.27 -20.84 1.29
N ALA A 396 5.48 -20.52 0.83
CA ALA A 396 6.72 -21.02 1.42
C ALA A 396 7.86 -20.01 1.35
N LYS A 397 8.96 -20.31 2.05
CA LYS A 397 10.18 -19.53 1.90
C LYS A 397 10.74 -19.68 0.49
N ASP A 398 10.98 -20.92 0.09
CA ASP A 398 11.66 -21.25 -1.16
C ASP A 398 11.01 -22.48 -1.79
N TRP A 399 11.24 -22.64 -3.09
CA TRP A 399 10.81 -23.80 -3.84
C TRP A 399 12.02 -24.64 -4.23
N GLY A 400 12.02 -25.90 -3.82
CA GLY A 400 13.13 -26.80 -4.07
C GLY A 400 13.27 -27.16 -5.56
N ASN A 401 14.34 -26.65 -6.17
CA ASN A 401 14.67 -26.83 -7.59
C ASN A 401 15.79 -27.85 -7.83
N GLY A 402 16.35 -28.45 -6.77
CA GLY A 402 17.42 -29.45 -6.84
C GLY A 402 17.63 -30.19 -5.51
N GLY A 403 18.56 -31.15 -5.46
CA GLY A 403 18.89 -31.88 -4.23
C GLY A 403 17.80 -32.85 -3.74
N GLY A 404 17.68 -33.01 -2.42
CA GLY A 404 16.75 -33.95 -1.77
C GLY A 404 15.26 -33.57 -1.90
N THR A 405 14.99 -32.29 -2.17
CA THR A 405 13.69 -31.58 -2.16
C THR A 405 13.33 -31.03 -3.56
N GLY A 406 13.89 -31.63 -4.61
CA GLY A 406 13.71 -31.16 -5.99
C GLY A 406 12.36 -31.50 -6.59
N SER A 407 11.65 -30.47 -7.05
CA SER A 407 10.53 -30.58 -8.00
C SER A 407 11.10 -30.44 -9.41
N ASN A 408 11.39 -31.54 -10.09
CA ASN A 408 12.12 -31.53 -11.36
C ASN A 408 11.29 -32.06 -12.54
N THR A 409 10.00 -31.73 -12.58
CA THR A 409 9.11 -32.24 -13.63
C THR A 409 8.58 -31.14 -14.53
N SER A 410 8.20 -31.49 -15.75
CA SER A 410 7.50 -30.61 -16.69
C SER A 410 5.98 -30.63 -16.49
N ASN A 411 5.48 -31.33 -15.47
CA ASN A 411 4.06 -31.48 -15.19
C ASN A 411 3.51 -30.27 -14.43
N THR A 412 2.20 -30.10 -14.47
CA THR A 412 1.51 -29.15 -13.61
C THR A 412 1.43 -29.70 -12.19
N VAL A 413 2.21 -29.10 -11.28
CA VAL A 413 2.36 -29.57 -9.90
C VAL A 413 1.45 -28.85 -8.92
N VAL A 414 1.00 -27.64 -9.24
CA VAL A 414 0.05 -26.87 -8.44
C VAL A 414 -1.08 -26.36 -9.31
N GLN A 415 -2.31 -26.59 -8.88
CA GLN A 415 -3.52 -25.98 -9.45
C GLN A 415 -4.19 -25.11 -8.38
N GLN A 416 -4.35 -23.83 -8.67
CA GLN A 416 -4.96 -22.90 -7.73
C GLN A 416 -6.45 -23.21 -7.59
N THR A 417 -6.91 -23.44 -6.37
CA THR A 417 -8.35 -23.56 -6.04
C THR A 417 -8.74 -22.84 -4.75
N ALA A 418 -7.80 -22.11 -4.12
CA ALA A 418 -8.00 -21.48 -2.82
C ALA A 418 -8.64 -20.09 -2.93
N THR A 419 -9.43 -19.71 -1.93
CA THR A 419 -9.96 -18.34 -1.75
C THR A 419 -9.56 -17.79 -0.38
N TRP A 420 -9.45 -16.46 -0.22
CA TRP A 420 -9.08 -15.83 1.07
C TRP A 420 -10.01 -16.25 2.20
N SER A 421 -11.32 -16.37 1.92
CA SER A 421 -12.31 -16.81 2.91
C SER A 421 -12.12 -18.28 3.32
N SER A 422 -11.75 -19.15 2.38
CA SER A 422 -11.58 -20.59 2.62
C SER A 422 -10.33 -20.92 3.46
N ILE A 423 -9.29 -20.11 3.36
CA ILE A 423 -8.03 -20.29 4.13
C ILE A 423 -8.04 -19.55 5.47
N GLY A 424 -8.88 -18.52 5.63
CA GLY A 424 -8.97 -17.74 6.86
C GLY A 424 -7.72 -16.91 7.17
N LEU A 425 -6.98 -16.51 6.12
CA LEU A 425 -5.78 -15.70 6.21
C LEU A 425 -5.91 -14.48 5.28
N VAL A 426 -5.10 -13.46 5.53
CA VAL A 426 -4.97 -12.29 4.66
C VAL A 426 -3.49 -11.97 4.46
N PRO A 427 -3.09 -11.49 3.27
CA PRO A 427 -1.72 -11.09 3.01
C PRO A 427 -1.34 -9.92 3.91
N GLN A 428 -0.07 -9.86 4.30
CA GLN A 428 0.43 -8.78 5.14
C GLN A 428 1.03 -7.65 4.30
N ASN A 429 1.15 -6.48 4.92
CA ASN A 429 1.76 -5.29 4.30
C ASN A 429 1.05 -4.83 3.02
N LEU A 430 -0.27 -4.99 2.97
CA LEU A 430 -1.10 -4.44 1.90
C LEU A 430 -0.83 -2.93 1.75
N PRO A 431 -0.50 -2.44 0.54
CA PRO A 431 -0.41 -1.02 0.30
C PRO A 431 -1.72 -0.36 0.72
N PRO A 432 -1.70 0.71 1.52
CA PRO A 432 -2.91 1.30 2.05
C PRO A 432 -3.70 1.99 0.93
N TYR A 433 -4.97 2.24 1.17
CA TYR A 433 -5.79 3.10 0.33
C TYR A 433 -5.71 4.54 0.84
N ILE A 434 -5.54 5.49 -0.08
CA ILE A 434 -5.54 6.92 0.25
C ILE A 434 -6.91 7.47 -0.11
N ASP A 435 -7.62 8.00 0.88
CA ASP A 435 -8.93 8.60 0.67
C ASP A 435 -8.83 10.07 0.25
N ALA A 436 -9.97 10.65 -0.13
CA ALA A 436 -10.07 12.09 -0.38
C ALA A 436 -9.61 12.91 0.84
N PHE A 437 -9.08 14.11 0.57
CA PHE A 437 -8.59 14.99 1.63
C PHE A 437 -9.69 15.26 2.66
N SER A 438 -9.38 15.03 3.95
CA SER A 438 -10.31 15.26 5.06
C SER A 438 -10.21 16.68 5.64
N GLY A 439 -9.22 17.46 5.21
CA GLY A 439 -9.05 18.83 5.66
C GLY A 439 -8.06 19.61 4.80
N TRP A 440 -8.33 20.90 4.64
CA TRP A 440 -7.54 21.85 3.87
C TRP A 440 -7.35 23.13 4.68
N LYS A 441 -6.11 23.53 4.96
CA LYS A 441 -5.82 24.72 5.77
C LYS A 441 -4.69 25.54 5.18
N LYS A 442 -4.91 26.85 5.01
CA LYS A 442 -3.85 27.83 4.76
C LYS A 442 -3.07 28.04 6.06
N GLN A 443 -1.75 27.99 5.98
CA GLN A 443 -0.87 28.30 7.11
C GLN A 443 -0.13 29.61 6.83
N ALA A 444 0.11 30.37 7.90
CA ALA A 444 1.04 31.48 7.84
C ALA A 444 2.45 30.92 7.57
N VAL A 445 3.16 31.53 6.63
CA VAL A 445 4.57 31.25 6.41
C VAL A 445 5.32 31.91 7.55
N GLN A 446 6.02 31.12 8.37
CA GLN A 446 6.88 31.61 9.45
C GLN A 446 8.25 32.03 8.93
#